data_AF-A0A7G6WQN2-F1
#
_entry.id   AF-A0A7G6WQN2-F1
#
_cell.length_a   1.000
_cell.length_b   1.000
_cell.length_c   1.000
_cell.angle_alpha   90.00
_cell.angle_beta   90.00
_cell.angle_gamma   90.00
#
_symmetry.space_group_name_H-M   'P 1'
#
loop_
_entity.id
_entity.type
_entity.pdbx_description
1 polymer ?
#
loop_
_entity_poly.entity_id
_entity_poly.type
_entity_poly.pdbx_seq_one_letter_code
_entity_poly.pdbx_strand_id
1 'polypeptide(L)'
;MPVNGGTERTTTVIIGTGLSGLAVGAELRRRGVHAIVVDGLDILGAAQPANTASLQRCDAADSESLRERNEILRHLRNYAASHHMDVRTTTRAVQLTMVGGEAGGTSTGTAAGSPSGQWEVHTPNGILLADNIVLTRCAHSQLRRMLSDFGITVGRNLVAAMRQIGIYLVGVGELITPSPKEVLRQAKTVGQAISATVHPESAAAV
;
A
#
# COMPACT_ATOMS: atom_id res chain seq x y z
N MET A 1 -25.07 -7.27 -18.17
CA MET A 1 -24.50 -5.95 -18.50
C MET A 1 -23.00 -6.03 -18.23
N PRO A 2 -22.10 -5.91 -19.20
CA PRO A 2 -20.68 -5.88 -18.91
C PRO A 2 -20.36 -4.52 -18.27
N VAL A 3 -19.84 -4.52 -17.05
CA VAL A 3 -19.20 -3.33 -16.47
C VAL A 3 -17.98 -3.06 -17.34
N ASN A 4 -17.97 -1.91 -18.02
CA ASN A 4 -16.75 -1.38 -18.61
C ASN A 4 -15.76 -1.15 -17.46
N GLY A 5 -14.95 -2.16 -17.17
CA GLY A 5 -13.86 -2.07 -16.21
C GLY A 5 -12.83 -1.12 -16.80
N GLY A 6 -12.98 0.17 -16.50
CA GLY A 6 -12.07 1.20 -16.98
C GLY A 6 -10.69 0.98 -16.36
N THR A 7 -9.65 1.20 -17.17
CA THR A 7 -8.29 1.33 -16.65
C THR A 7 -8.11 2.75 -16.16
N GLU A 8 -7.88 2.91 -14.85
CA GLU A 8 -7.65 4.20 -14.22
C GLU A 8 -6.19 4.31 -13.81
N ARG A 9 -5.55 5.45 -14.09
CA ARG A 9 -4.15 5.68 -13.76
C ARG A 9 -4.02 6.62 -12.56
N THR A 10 -3.21 6.22 -11.60
CA THR A 10 -2.84 7.02 -10.42
C THR A 10 -1.34 6.89 -10.17
N THR A 11 -0.77 7.73 -9.31
CA THR A 11 0.66 7.60 -8.96
C THR A 11 0.88 6.58 -7.84
N THR A 12 -0.08 6.45 -6.92
CA THR A 12 0.00 5.53 -5.78
C THR A 12 -1.34 4.85 -5.49
N VAL A 13 -1.31 3.53 -5.28
CA VAL A 13 -2.45 2.78 -4.72
C VAL A 13 -2.11 2.30 -3.31
N ILE A 14 -2.99 2.56 -2.36
CA ILE A 14 -2.85 2.10 -0.97
C ILE A 14 -3.87 0.99 -0.74
N ILE A 15 -3.40 -0.19 -0.37
CA ILE A 15 -4.26 -1.34 -0.07
C ILE A 15 -4.49 -1.43 1.44
N GLY A 16 -5.71 -1.11 1.83
CA GLY A 16 -6.24 -1.18 3.19
C GLY A 16 -6.83 0.15 3.67
N THR A 17 -8.10 0.13 4.09
CA THR A 17 -8.86 1.31 4.54
C THR A 17 -8.78 1.56 6.05
N GLY A 18 -7.88 0.86 6.74
CA GLY A 18 -7.66 0.98 8.18
C GLY A 18 -6.73 2.13 8.58
N LEU A 19 -6.31 2.13 9.85
CA LEU A 19 -5.41 3.15 10.43
C LEU A 19 -4.18 3.41 9.55
N SER A 20 -3.46 2.34 9.18
CA SER A 20 -2.23 2.43 8.39
C SER A 20 -2.44 3.05 7.01
N GLY A 21 -3.49 2.63 6.29
CA GLY A 21 -3.71 3.12 4.94
C GLY A 21 -4.21 4.55 4.91
N LEU A 22 -5.10 4.93 5.83
CA LEU A 22 -5.55 6.31 5.96
C LEU A 22 -4.42 7.23 6.44
N ALA A 23 -3.54 6.76 7.33
CA ALA A 23 -2.37 7.52 7.76
C ALA A 23 -1.42 7.82 6.59
N VAL A 24 -1.13 6.82 5.76
CA VAL A 24 -0.28 7.01 4.57
C VAL A 24 -0.98 7.92 3.56
N GLY A 25 -2.26 7.70 3.29
CA GLY A 25 -3.03 8.55 2.37
C GLY A 25 -3.05 10.01 2.81
N ALA A 26 -3.21 10.27 4.11
CA ALA A 26 -3.14 11.63 4.65
C ALA A 26 -1.75 12.24 4.46
N GLU A 27 -0.68 11.49 4.70
CA GLU A 27 0.70 11.96 4.51
C GLU A 27 1.05 12.21 3.03
N LEU A 28 0.54 11.39 2.10
CA LEU A 28 0.68 11.62 0.66
C LEU A 28 -0.11 12.86 0.22
N ARG A 29 -1.35 13.01 0.71
CA ARG A 29 -2.19 14.18 0.40
C ARG A 29 -1.55 15.48 0.86
N ARG A 30 -0.94 15.50 2.05
CA ARG A 30 -0.16 16.66 2.57
C ARG A 30 1.03 17.04 1.68
N ARG A 31 1.57 16.08 0.93
CA ARG A 31 2.71 16.27 0.02
C ARG A 31 2.28 16.47 -1.43
N GLY A 32 0.98 16.63 -1.70
CA GLY A 32 0.45 16.81 -3.05
C GLY A 32 0.47 15.54 -3.91
N VAL A 33 0.72 14.35 -3.34
CA VAL A 33 0.72 13.09 -4.09
C VAL A 33 -0.71 12.54 -4.13
N HIS A 34 -1.21 12.29 -5.35
CA HIS A 34 -2.50 11.65 -5.56
C HIS A 34 -2.42 10.16 -5.20
N ALA A 35 -3.34 9.68 -4.37
CA ALA A 35 -3.39 8.27 -4.00
C ALA A 35 -4.83 7.78 -3.93
N ILE A 36 -5.04 6.53 -4.38
CA ILE A 36 -6.32 5.84 -4.25
C ILE A 36 -6.19 4.81 -3.14
N VAL A 37 -7.01 4.93 -2.10
CA VAL A 37 -7.07 3.96 -1.00
C VAL A 37 -8.16 2.95 -1.32
N VAL A 38 -7.79 1.69 -1.51
CA VAL A 38 -8.73 0.58 -1.76
C VAL A 38 -8.84 -0.32 -0.54
N ASP A 39 -9.96 -1.05 -0.44
CA ASP A 39 -10.12 -2.05 0.61
C ASP A 39 -9.22 -3.28 0.37
N GLY A 40 -9.04 -4.09 1.41
CA GLY A 40 -7.99 -5.10 1.52
C GLY A 40 -7.82 -6.06 0.32
N LEU A 41 -6.64 -6.68 0.30
CA LEU A 41 -6.15 -7.58 -0.74
C LEU A 41 -6.72 -9.00 -0.58
N ASP A 42 -7.48 -9.50 -1.55
CA ASP A 42 -8.07 -10.86 -1.54
C ASP A 42 -7.19 -11.92 -2.23
N ILE A 43 -5.91 -11.59 -2.52
CA ILE A 43 -5.05 -12.33 -3.46
C ILE A 43 -4.83 -13.81 -3.12
N LEU A 44 -5.06 -14.28 -1.89
CA LEU A 44 -4.54 -15.60 -1.47
C LEU A 44 -5.54 -16.53 -0.78
N GLY A 45 -6.84 -16.38 -1.03
CA GLY A 45 -7.82 -17.39 -0.57
C GLY A 45 -7.93 -17.51 0.95
N ALA A 46 -7.67 -16.41 1.68
CA ALA A 46 -8.21 -16.27 3.02
C ALA A 46 -9.73 -16.13 2.85
N ALA A 47 -10.44 -17.27 2.87
CA ALA A 47 -11.88 -17.28 2.91
C ALA A 47 -12.31 -16.37 4.07
N GLN A 48 -13.06 -15.31 3.72
CA GLN A 48 -13.48 -14.20 4.57
C GLN A 48 -12.47 -13.04 4.59
N PRO A 49 -12.94 -11.78 4.46
CA PRO A 49 -12.11 -10.66 4.89
C PRO A 49 -11.67 -11.03 6.29
N ALA A 50 -10.38 -11.06 6.56
CA ALA A 50 -9.90 -11.16 7.93
C ALA A 50 -10.61 -10.02 8.64
N ASN A 51 -11.69 -10.36 9.33
CA ASN A 51 -12.62 -9.42 9.89
C ASN A 51 -11.79 -8.80 10.97
N THR A 52 -11.19 -7.64 10.70
CA THR A 52 -10.16 -7.14 11.60
C THR A 52 -10.75 -6.67 12.93
N ALA A 53 -12.07 -6.75 13.06
CA ALA A 53 -12.81 -6.70 14.32
C ALA A 53 -12.65 -7.96 15.20
N SER A 54 -12.31 -9.14 14.65
CA SER A 54 -12.12 -10.38 15.42
C SER A 54 -10.65 -10.66 15.76
N LEU A 55 -9.68 -10.24 14.95
CA LEU A 55 -8.26 -10.20 15.35
C LEU A 55 -7.92 -9.00 16.26
N GLN A 56 -8.83 -8.02 16.39
CA GLN A 56 -8.72 -6.96 17.40
C GLN A 56 -9.14 -7.39 18.81
N ARG A 57 -9.71 -8.59 18.97
CA ARG A 57 -10.31 -9.04 20.23
C ARG A 57 -9.42 -9.89 21.14
N CYS A 58 -8.21 -10.26 20.72
CA CYS A 58 -7.23 -10.99 21.53
C CYS A 58 -5.85 -10.36 21.25
N ASP A 59 -5.05 -9.88 22.19
CA ASP A 59 -4.99 -10.01 23.65
C ASP A 59 -4.57 -8.67 24.26
N ALA A 60 -5.22 -8.27 25.37
CA ALA A 60 -4.76 -7.25 26.32
C ALA A 60 -4.20 -5.92 25.76
N ALA A 61 -4.81 -5.33 24.73
CA ALA A 61 -4.58 -3.92 24.43
C ALA A 61 -5.30 -3.08 25.49
N ASP A 62 -4.54 -2.35 26.30
CA ASP A 62 -5.06 -1.43 27.32
C ASP A 62 -6.19 -0.56 26.73
N SER A 63 -7.27 -0.39 27.48
CA SER A 63 -8.47 0.34 27.04
C SER A 63 -8.15 1.75 26.55
N GLU A 64 -7.12 2.38 27.13
CA GLU A 64 -6.59 3.68 26.74
C GLU A 64 -5.98 3.63 25.33
N SER A 65 -5.19 2.60 25.01
CA SER A 65 -4.58 2.42 23.69
C SER A 65 -5.61 2.17 22.58
N LEU A 66 -6.70 1.47 22.90
CA LEU A 66 -7.82 1.27 21.98
C LEU A 66 -8.60 2.57 21.75
N ARG A 67 -8.77 3.38 22.80
CA ARG A 67 -9.38 4.70 22.70
C ARG A 67 -8.54 5.64 21.85
N GLU A 68 -7.23 5.75 22.12
CA GLU A 68 -6.29 6.56 21.31
C GLU A 68 -6.35 6.15 19.84
N ARG A 69 -6.31 4.84 19.56
CA ARG A 69 -6.43 4.31 18.20
C ARG A 69 -7.73 4.71 17.51
N ASN A 70 -8.87 4.61 18.20
CA ASN A 70 -10.17 4.97 17.65
C ASN A 70 -10.30 6.48 17.40
N GLU A 71 -9.76 7.29 18.31
CA GLU A 71 -9.71 8.75 18.15
C GLU A 71 -8.86 9.13 16.93
N ILE A 72 -7.66 8.56 16.78
CA ILE A 72 -6.81 8.80 15.61
C ILE A 72 -7.52 8.35 14.33
N LEU A 73 -8.13 7.16 14.32
CA LEU A 73 -8.84 6.67 13.14
C LEU A 73 -10.01 7.57 12.74
N ARG A 74 -10.75 8.09 13.74
CA ARG A 74 -11.81 9.09 13.52
C ARG A 74 -11.25 10.37 12.91
N HIS A 75 -10.14 10.88 13.44
CA HIS A 75 -9.47 12.07 12.88
C HIS A 75 -9.00 11.85 11.44
N LEU A 76 -8.44 10.68 11.14
CA LEU A 76 -8.00 10.34 9.78
C LEU A 76 -9.17 10.23 8.79
N ARG A 77 -10.30 9.66 9.21
CA ARG A 77 -11.53 9.62 8.37
C ARG A 77 -12.06 11.02 8.10
N ASN A 78 -12.10 11.87 9.13
CA ASN A 78 -12.53 13.26 8.97
C ASN A 78 -11.58 14.04 8.06
N TYR A 79 -10.27 13.81 8.19
CA TYR A 79 -9.25 14.39 7.32
C TYR A 79 -9.43 13.95 5.86
N ALA A 80 -9.66 12.65 5.63
CA ALA A 80 -9.89 12.10 4.30
C ALA A 80 -11.13 12.72 3.63
N ALA A 81 -12.22 12.88 4.38
CA ALA A 81 -13.43 13.54 3.90
C ALA A 81 -13.19 15.03 3.58
N SER A 82 -12.51 15.76 4.46
CA SER A 82 -12.28 17.21 4.27
C SER A 82 -11.26 17.55 3.18
N HIS A 83 -10.33 16.64 2.88
CA HIS A 83 -9.29 16.86 1.87
C HIS A 83 -9.57 16.14 0.54
N HIS A 84 -10.78 15.58 0.38
CA HIS A 84 -11.23 14.84 -0.81
C HIS A 84 -10.23 13.74 -1.22
N MET A 85 -9.80 12.95 -0.25
CA MET A 85 -9.01 11.75 -0.53
C MET A 85 -9.91 10.70 -1.22
N ASP A 86 -9.40 10.04 -2.25
CA ASP A 86 -10.10 8.95 -2.92
C ASP A 86 -9.99 7.67 -2.07
N VAL A 87 -11.03 7.40 -1.28
CA VAL A 87 -11.12 6.22 -0.41
C VAL A 87 -12.29 5.34 -0.84
N ARG A 88 -11.97 4.20 -1.44
CA ARG A 88 -12.93 3.24 -2.00
C ARG A 88 -13.12 2.07 -1.05
N THR A 89 -13.94 2.28 -0.02
CA THR A 89 -14.21 1.26 1.02
C THR A 89 -14.96 0.03 0.52
N THR A 90 -15.63 0.11 -0.62
CA THR A 90 -16.36 -1.01 -1.24
C THR A 90 -15.57 -1.70 -2.35
N THR A 91 -14.43 -1.14 -2.76
CA THR A 91 -13.61 -1.66 -3.85
C THR A 91 -12.43 -2.40 -3.26
N ARG A 92 -12.45 -3.74 -3.37
CA ARG A 92 -11.34 -4.59 -2.93
C ARG A 92 -10.31 -4.77 -4.03
N ALA A 93 -9.04 -4.83 -3.63
CA ALA A 93 -7.97 -5.27 -4.51
C ALA A 93 -8.00 -6.80 -4.61
N VAL A 94 -8.21 -7.34 -5.81
CA VAL A 94 -8.35 -8.77 -6.07
C VAL A 94 -7.04 -9.39 -6.50
N GLN A 95 -6.29 -8.69 -7.36
CA GLN A 95 -5.02 -9.17 -7.92
C GLN A 95 -4.04 -8.02 -8.09
N LEU A 96 -2.75 -8.33 -7.95
CA LEU A 96 -1.65 -7.41 -8.14
C LEU A 96 -0.69 -8.00 -9.17
N THR A 97 -0.45 -7.27 -10.26
CA THR A 97 0.41 -7.70 -11.36
C THR A 97 1.42 -6.60 -11.67
N MET A 98 2.67 -6.96 -11.93
CA MET A 98 3.69 -6.02 -12.38
C MET A 98 3.67 -5.95 -13.91
N VAL A 99 3.54 -4.76 -14.46
CA VAL A 99 3.58 -4.45 -15.89
C VAL A 99 4.99 -3.99 -16.24
N GLY A 100 5.64 -4.70 -17.16
CA GLY A 100 6.97 -4.34 -17.66
C GLY A 100 8.15 -5.01 -16.96
N GLY A 101 7.90 -5.93 -16.01
CA GLY A 101 8.91 -6.87 -15.56
C GLY A 101 8.90 -8.09 -16.47
N GLU A 102 9.76 -8.14 -17.49
CA GLU A 102 10.00 -9.39 -18.23
C GLU A 102 10.49 -10.45 -17.24
N ALA A 103 9.60 -11.35 -16.82
CA ALA A 103 9.96 -12.63 -16.26
C ALA A 103 10.55 -13.49 -17.41
N GLY A 104 11.82 -13.22 -17.76
CA GLY A 104 12.58 -13.98 -18.76
C GLY A 104 12.39 -13.50 -20.20
N GLY A 105 13.16 -12.49 -20.61
CA GLY A 105 13.25 -12.05 -22.00
C GLY A 105 14.56 -11.32 -22.26
N THR A 106 15.38 -11.84 -23.16
CA THR A 106 16.59 -11.18 -23.66
C THR A 106 16.20 -9.95 -24.48
N SER A 107 16.21 -8.78 -23.86
CA SER A 107 16.04 -7.51 -24.57
C SER A 107 17.34 -6.71 -24.49
N THR A 108 18.24 -6.96 -25.44
CA THR A 108 19.37 -6.08 -25.76
C THR A 108 18.84 -4.75 -26.27
N GLY A 109 18.89 -3.71 -25.45
CA GLY A 109 18.46 -2.37 -25.85
C GLY A 109 18.79 -1.32 -24.80
N THR A 110 19.84 -0.55 -25.08
CA THR A 110 20.34 0.62 -24.36
C THR A 110 19.26 1.64 -23.95
N ALA A 111 19.15 1.95 -22.66
CA ALA A 111 19.08 3.33 -22.12
C ALA A 111 19.08 3.29 -20.58
N ALA A 112 19.90 4.14 -19.96
CA ALA A 112 19.96 4.34 -18.52
C ALA A 112 18.66 4.98 -17.99
N GLY A 113 18.09 4.42 -16.92
CA GLY A 113 17.03 5.08 -16.13
C GLY A 113 15.94 4.13 -15.63
N SER A 114 16.10 3.65 -14.39
CA SER A 114 15.07 3.06 -13.50
C SER A 114 14.31 1.80 -13.97
N PRO A 115 14.27 0.70 -13.20
CA PRO A 115 13.27 -0.34 -13.42
C PRO A 115 11.90 0.17 -12.92
N SER A 116 11.25 1.06 -13.68
CA SER A 116 9.90 1.53 -13.37
C SER A 116 8.88 0.48 -13.81
N GLY A 117 8.78 -0.61 -13.04
CA GLY A 117 7.66 -1.54 -13.19
C GLY A 117 6.38 -0.83 -12.76
N GLN A 118 5.44 -0.63 -13.70
CA GLN A 118 4.12 -0.13 -13.35
C GLN A 118 3.32 -1.27 -12.73
N TRP A 119 2.39 -0.96 -11.84
CA TRP A 119 1.60 -1.95 -11.13
C TRP A 119 0.14 -1.90 -11.53
N GLU A 120 -0.42 -3.06 -11.84
CA GLU A 120 -1.85 -3.28 -12.07
C GLU A 120 -2.50 -3.83 -10.80
N VAL A 121 -3.40 -3.05 -10.23
CA VAL A 121 -4.29 -3.50 -9.15
C VAL A 121 -5.65 -3.81 -9.77
N HIS A 122 -5.96 -5.09 -9.89
CA HIS A 122 -7.26 -5.53 -10.38
C HIS A 122 -8.29 -5.38 -9.28
N THR A 123 -9.41 -4.78 -9.62
CA THR A 123 -10.57 -4.62 -8.75
C THR A 123 -11.82 -5.14 -9.48
N PRO A 124 -12.93 -5.41 -8.78
CA PRO A 124 -14.18 -5.81 -9.44
C PRO A 124 -14.71 -4.77 -10.44
N ASN A 125 -14.25 -3.52 -10.31
CA ASN A 125 -14.71 -2.37 -11.10
C ASN A 125 -13.76 -2.02 -12.26
N GLY A 126 -12.63 -2.74 -12.42
CA GLY A 126 -11.60 -2.40 -13.41
C GLY A 126 -10.19 -2.49 -12.86
N ILE A 127 -9.23 -1.92 -13.58
CA ILE A 127 -7.79 -2.00 -13.28
C ILE A 127 -7.29 -0.62 -12.85
N LEU A 128 -6.56 -0.56 -11.73
CA LEU A 128 -5.83 0.64 -11.30
C LEU A 128 -4.36 0.48 -11.65
N LEU A 129 -3.85 1.36 -12.52
CA LEU A 129 -2.43 1.46 -12.84
C LEU A 129 -1.74 2.43 -11.88
N ALA A 130 -0.66 2.00 -11.24
CA ALA A 130 0.09 2.83 -10.30
C ALA A 130 1.60 2.62 -10.39
N ASP A 131 2.37 3.67 -10.13
CA ASP A 131 3.84 3.57 -10.07
C ASP A 131 4.29 3.04 -8.70
N ASN A 132 3.49 3.30 -7.66
CA ASN A 132 3.78 2.91 -6.28
C ASN A 132 2.59 2.17 -5.66
N ILE A 133 2.88 1.13 -4.89
CA ILE A 133 1.87 0.44 -4.07
C ILE A 133 2.26 0.54 -2.61
N VAL A 134 1.28 0.81 -1.75
CA VAL A 134 1.43 0.69 -0.30
C VAL A 134 0.59 -0.47 0.20
N LEU A 135 1.26 -1.48 0.77
CA LEU A 135 0.61 -2.61 1.39
C LEU A 135 0.50 -2.40 2.90
N THR A 136 -0.70 -2.58 3.43
CA THR A 136 -0.96 -2.50 4.86
C THR A 136 -1.39 -3.84 5.43
N ARG A 137 -0.86 -4.21 6.61
CA ARG A 137 -1.20 -5.45 7.34
C ARG A 137 -1.07 -6.76 6.52
N CYS A 138 -0.03 -6.90 5.70
CA CYS A 138 0.31 -8.17 5.07
C CYS A 138 1.12 -9.06 6.02
N ALA A 139 0.85 -10.36 6.04
CA ALA A 139 1.68 -11.31 6.79
C ALA A 139 3.03 -11.54 6.07
N HIS A 140 4.10 -11.79 6.83
CA HIS A 140 5.43 -12.07 6.25
C HIS A 140 5.42 -13.25 5.27
N SER A 141 4.62 -14.28 5.53
CA SER A 141 4.44 -15.43 4.65
C SER A 141 3.79 -15.04 3.31
N GLN A 142 2.78 -14.17 3.34
CA GLN A 142 2.13 -13.63 2.15
C GLN A 142 3.10 -12.80 1.32
N LEU A 143 3.92 -12.00 2.00
CA LEU A 143 4.90 -11.15 1.36
C LEU A 143 6.01 -11.95 0.64
N ARG A 144 6.51 -13.00 1.29
CA ARG A 144 7.48 -13.92 0.69
C ARG A 144 6.90 -14.66 -0.51
N ARG A 145 5.65 -15.13 -0.43
CA ARG A 145 4.96 -15.78 -1.56
C ARG A 145 4.81 -14.81 -2.73
N MET A 146 4.36 -13.59 -2.47
CA MET A 146 4.18 -12.60 -3.52
C MET A 146 5.51 -12.26 -4.23
N LEU A 147 6.63 -12.17 -3.50
CA LEU A 147 7.94 -11.99 -4.13
C LEU A 147 8.42 -13.21 -4.91
N SER A 148 8.15 -14.43 -4.45
CA SER A 148 8.45 -15.63 -5.23
C SER A 148 7.62 -15.67 -6.51
N ASP A 149 6.36 -15.24 -6.46
CA ASP A 149 5.47 -15.17 -7.61
C ASP A 149 5.98 -14.14 -8.64
N PHE A 150 6.67 -13.08 -8.19
CA PHE A 150 7.37 -12.12 -9.05
C PHE A 150 8.77 -12.56 -9.48
N GLY A 151 9.22 -13.76 -9.12
CA GLY A 151 10.55 -14.28 -9.47
C GLY A 151 11.72 -13.59 -8.74
N ILE A 152 11.44 -12.86 -7.66
CA ILE A 152 12.46 -12.11 -6.91
C ILE A 152 13.04 -13.01 -5.81
N THR A 153 14.33 -13.33 -5.92
CA THR A 153 15.05 -14.07 -4.86
C THR A 153 15.16 -13.22 -3.60
N VAL A 154 14.45 -13.62 -2.55
CA VAL A 154 14.38 -12.90 -1.28
C VAL A 154 15.70 -13.04 -0.52
N GLY A 155 16.50 -11.98 -0.48
CA GLY A 155 17.68 -11.87 0.40
C GLY A 155 17.31 -11.53 1.86
N ARG A 156 18.30 -11.17 2.67
CA ARG A 156 18.11 -10.81 4.10
C ARG A 156 17.21 -9.58 4.33
N ASN A 157 17.01 -8.71 3.34
CA ASN A 157 16.26 -7.46 3.48
C ASN A 157 15.04 -7.39 2.55
N LEU A 158 13.95 -8.00 3.01
CA LEU A 158 12.67 -8.05 2.32
C LEU A 158 12.11 -6.65 2.00
N VAL A 159 12.13 -5.75 2.98
CA VAL A 159 11.58 -4.39 2.86
C VAL A 159 12.33 -3.57 1.82
N ALA A 160 13.67 -3.70 1.76
CA ALA A 160 14.48 -3.01 0.76
C ALA A 160 14.19 -3.51 -0.66
N ALA A 161 14.07 -4.83 -0.84
CA ALA A 161 13.72 -5.41 -2.14
C ALA A 161 12.35 -4.94 -2.63
N MET A 162 11.37 -4.85 -1.74
CA MET A 162 10.04 -4.33 -2.07
C MET A 162 10.08 -2.85 -2.47
N ARG A 163 10.85 -2.05 -1.74
CA ARG A 163 10.96 -0.62 -2.04
C ARG A 163 11.63 -0.37 -3.40
N GLN A 164 12.56 -1.23 -3.81
CA GLN A 164 13.22 -1.14 -5.12
C GLN A 164 12.24 -1.37 -6.28
N ILE A 165 11.20 -2.18 -6.07
CA ILE A 165 10.15 -2.44 -7.06
C ILE A 165 8.92 -1.52 -6.90
N GLY A 166 9.00 -0.48 -6.06
CA GLY A 166 7.88 0.46 -5.86
C GLY A 166 6.79 0.00 -4.87
N ILE A 167 7.06 -1.05 -4.08
CA ILE A 167 6.15 -1.51 -3.02
C ILE A 167 6.64 -1.05 -1.64
N TYR A 168 5.77 -0.37 -0.90
CA TYR A 168 6.01 0.14 0.44
C TYR A 168 5.15 -0.59 1.47
N LEU A 169 5.70 -0.83 2.66
CA LEU A 169 5.06 -1.62 3.71
C LEU A 169 4.79 -0.75 4.92
N VAL A 170 3.56 -0.80 5.46
CA VAL A 170 3.18 -0.08 6.68
C VAL A 170 2.37 -0.98 7.60
N GLY A 171 2.79 -1.08 8.86
CA GLY A 171 2.21 -1.98 9.84
C GLY A 171 2.47 -3.46 9.53
N VAL A 172 3.61 -3.77 8.90
CA VAL A 172 4.09 -5.12 8.58
C VAL A 172 5.33 -5.40 9.44
N GLY A 173 5.34 -6.49 10.22
CA GLY A 173 6.45 -6.81 11.14
C GLY A 173 6.10 -7.98 12.09
N GLU A 174 7.08 -8.48 12.85
CA GLU A 174 6.86 -9.56 13.84
C GLU A 174 6.06 -9.14 15.07
N LEU A 175 5.82 -7.83 15.28
CA LEU A 175 4.92 -7.37 16.33
C LEU A 175 3.47 -7.69 15.94
N ILE A 176 2.85 -8.55 16.75
CA ILE A 176 1.44 -8.96 16.67
C ILE A 176 0.48 -7.76 16.54
N THR A 177 0.85 -6.60 17.11
CA THR A 177 0.09 -5.35 16.93
C THR A 177 1.01 -4.12 17.01
N PRO A 178 1.27 -3.39 15.91
CA PRO A 178 2.05 -2.14 15.97
C PRO A 178 1.26 -1.05 16.71
N SER A 179 1.95 -0.23 17.52
CA SER A 179 1.33 0.90 18.22
C SER A 179 0.86 1.97 17.21
N PRO A 180 -0.18 2.76 17.54
CA PRO A 180 -0.64 3.83 16.65
C PRO A 180 0.48 4.81 16.28
N LYS A 181 1.36 5.15 17.23
CA LYS A 181 2.51 6.05 17.02
C LYS A 181 3.50 5.48 16.00
N GLU A 182 3.80 4.19 16.09
CA GLU A 182 4.70 3.53 15.13
C GLU A 182 4.09 3.49 13.72
N VAL A 183 2.78 3.23 13.61
CA VAL A 183 2.07 3.29 12.32
C VAL A 183 2.15 4.70 11.71
N LEU A 184 1.94 5.75 12.51
CA LEU A 184 2.06 7.13 12.04
C LEU A 184 3.50 7.47 11.63
N ARG A 185 4.50 6.99 12.38
CA ARG A 185 5.92 7.17 12.05
C ARG A 185 6.26 6.49 10.71
N GLN A 186 5.82 5.25 10.52
CA GLN A 186 6.00 4.50 9.27
C GLN A 186 5.30 5.19 8.10
N ALA A 187 4.06 5.67 8.31
CA ALA A 187 3.32 6.41 7.30
C ALA A 187 4.06 7.69 6.85
N LYS A 188 4.65 8.42 7.79
CA LYS A 188 5.45 9.62 7.48
C LYS A 188 6.70 9.27 6.65
N THR A 189 7.43 8.22 7.04
CA THR A 189 8.61 7.75 6.31
C THR A 189 8.27 7.29 4.90
N VAL A 190 7.19 6.51 4.75
CA VAL A 190 6.72 6.04 3.44
C VAL A 190 6.21 7.18 2.58
N GLY A 191 5.43 8.10 3.14
CA GLY A 191 4.95 9.28 2.41
C GLY A 191 6.09 10.17 1.93
N GLN A 192 7.15 10.34 2.71
CA GLN A 192 8.36 11.06 2.29
C GLN A 192 9.10 10.31 1.17
N ALA A 193 9.24 8.99 1.30
CA ALA A 193 9.93 8.18 0.31
C ALA A 193 9.22 8.20 -1.06
N ILE A 194 7.89 8.06 -1.07
CA ILE A 194 7.08 8.13 -2.30
C ILE A 194 7.12 9.54 -2.88
N SER A 195 6.96 10.57 -2.05
CA SER A 195 7.02 11.96 -2.52
C SER A 195 8.37 12.31 -3.16
N ALA A 196 9.48 11.77 -2.66
CA ALA A 196 10.80 11.98 -3.26
C ALA A 196 10.91 11.31 -4.65
N THR A 197 10.22 10.19 -4.86
CA THR A 197 10.14 9.52 -6.16
C THR A 197 9.21 10.25 -7.14
N VAL A 198 8.08 10.79 -6.67
CA VAL A 198 7.09 11.50 -7.50
C VAL A 198 7.51 12.94 -7.83
N HIS A 199 8.17 13.64 -6.89
CA HIS A 199 8.62 15.02 -7.05
C HIS A 199 10.15 15.13 -6.86
N PRO A 200 10.96 14.65 -7.82
CA PRO A 200 12.42 14.62 -7.68
C PRO A 200 13.06 16.01 -7.55
N GLU A 201 12.45 17.06 -8.13
CA GLU A 201 12.99 18.44 -8.06
C GLU A 201 12.92 19.07 -6.65
N SER A 202 11.95 18.68 -5.81
CA SER A 202 11.88 19.18 -4.42
C SER A 202 12.97 18.62 -3.51
N ALA A 203 13.63 17.51 -3.90
CA ALA A 203 14.74 16.93 -3.14
C ALA A 203 16.09 17.60 -3.45
N ALA A 204 16.20 18.31 -4.58
CA ALA A 204 17.42 18.99 -5.02
C ALA A 204 17.51 20.47 -4.57
N ALA A 205 16.47 20.99 -3.91
CA ALA A 205 16.35 22.39 -3.49
C ALA A 205 16.69 22.64 -2.00
N VAL A 206 17.40 21.72 -1.34
CA VAL A 206 17.87 21.87 0.05
C VAL A 206 19.39 21.77 0.14
#